data_AF-A0A285EJ07-F1
#
_entry.id   AF-A0A285EJ07-F1
#
_cell.length_a   1.000
_cell.length_b   1.000
_cell.length_c   1.000
_cell.angle_alpha   90.00
_cell.angle_beta   90.00
_cell.angle_gamma   90.00
#
_symmetry.space_group_name_H-M   'P 1'
#
loop_
_entity.id
_entity.type
_entity.pdbx_description
1 polymer ?
#
loop_
_entity_poly.entity_id
_entity_poly.type
_entity_poly.pdbx_seq_one_letter_code
_entity_poly.pdbx_strand_id
1 'polypeptide(L)'
;MTAVHAAPAGTDRAAAPARRVSRWQLVAALGLAAAGGLHVAAAVDHLESGELAVGFFLLTALAQVGLAAWLALSALTGRRPSPELTALSVLGTVGLLALYVVAHTTALLDAFAVTDPGTGGHAHDVPGREMLTVDPVTGVDFTQGMPVAVDGPVAMDGEPVAAAGHGPESVGTATVGAELLALTALTALLPATWRGRATNGLLALGGLAWVLWFTGVLG
;
A
#
# COMPACT_ATOMS: atom_id res chain seq x y z
N MET A 1 -65.42 -1.60 37.63
CA MET A 1 -64.31 -0.66 37.31
C MET A 1 -63.12 -1.50 36.90
N THR A 2 -62.81 -1.49 35.61
CA THR A 2 -61.80 -2.34 34.95
C THR A 2 -60.41 -1.75 35.14
N ALA A 3 -59.49 -2.56 35.68
CA ALA A 3 -58.08 -2.21 35.77
C ALA A 3 -57.46 -2.26 34.36
N VAL A 4 -57.01 -1.11 33.85
CA VAL A 4 -56.23 -1.02 32.62
C VAL A 4 -54.83 -1.50 32.93
N HIS A 5 -54.48 -2.70 32.46
CA HIS A 5 -53.12 -3.23 32.53
C HIS A 5 -52.25 -2.41 31.58
N ALA A 6 -51.34 -1.60 32.12
CA ALA A 6 -50.36 -0.89 31.32
C ALA A 6 -49.43 -1.91 30.65
N ALA A 7 -49.44 -1.94 29.31
CA ALA A 7 -48.52 -2.77 28.54
C ALA A 7 -47.07 -2.31 28.79
N PRO A 8 -46.11 -3.24 28.99
CA PRO A 8 -44.71 -2.87 29.16
C PRO A 8 -44.18 -2.26 27.86
N ALA A 9 -43.78 -0.99 27.92
CA ALA A 9 -43.14 -0.30 26.81
C ALA A 9 -41.81 -0.99 26.48
N GLY A 10 -41.66 -1.38 25.21
CA GLY A 10 -40.64 -2.29 24.72
C GLY A 10 -39.19 -1.89 24.97
N THR A 11 -38.38 -2.91 25.23
CA THR A 11 -36.93 -2.91 25.46
C THR A 11 -36.09 -2.80 24.17
N ASP A 12 -36.69 -2.47 23.01
CA ASP A 12 -36.04 -2.57 21.70
C ASP A 12 -34.98 -1.49 21.39
N ARG A 13 -34.92 -0.38 22.15
CA ARG A 13 -33.96 0.71 21.85
C ARG A 13 -32.49 0.35 22.11
N ALA A 14 -32.20 -0.62 22.99
CA ALA A 14 -30.83 -0.96 23.37
C ALA A 14 -30.10 -1.85 22.33
N ALA A 15 -30.82 -2.58 21.48
CA ALA A 15 -30.22 -3.52 20.52
C ALA A 15 -29.67 -2.85 19.25
N ALA A 16 -30.23 -1.71 18.84
CA ALA A 16 -29.84 -0.99 17.64
C ALA A 16 -28.37 -0.50 17.60
N PRO A 17 -27.80 0.10 18.67
CA PRO A 17 -26.41 0.55 18.65
C PRO A 17 -25.40 -0.60 18.58
N ALA A 18 -25.66 -1.74 19.23
CA ALA A 18 -24.77 -2.90 19.22
C ALA A 18 -24.64 -3.52 17.81
N ARG A 19 -25.76 -3.65 17.09
CA ARG A 19 -25.79 -4.19 15.71
C ARG A 19 -25.03 -3.31 14.72
N ARG A 20 -25.06 -1.98 14.90
CA ARG A 20 -24.32 -1.04 14.04
C ARG A 20 -22.82 -1.19 14.20
N VAL A 21 -22.32 -1.30 15.44
CA VAL A 21 -20.88 -1.48 15.70
C VAL A 21 -20.38 -2.80 15.11
N SER A 22 -21.12 -3.90 15.32
CA SER A 22 -20.78 -5.21 14.76
C SER A 22 -20.68 -5.20 13.23
N ARG A 23 -21.60 -4.51 12.53
CA ARG A 23 -21.52 -4.35 11.07
C ARG A 23 -20.24 -3.62 10.64
N TRP A 24 -19.90 -2.51 11.30
CA TRP A 24 -18.68 -1.76 10.98
C TRP A 24 -17.40 -2.56 11.29
N GLN A 25 -17.40 -3.39 12.33
CA GLN A 25 -16.30 -4.32 12.60
C GLN A 25 -16.11 -5.32 11.46
N LEU A 26 -17.20 -5.88 10.93
CA LEU A 26 -17.14 -6.81 9.79
C LEU A 26 -16.69 -6.12 8.50
N VAL A 27 -17.16 -4.90 8.22
CA VAL A 27 -16.70 -4.13 7.05
C VAL A 27 -15.21 -3.81 7.17
N ALA A 28 -14.75 -3.38 8.35
CA ALA A 28 -13.32 -3.14 8.59
C ALA A 28 -12.49 -4.42 8.45
N ALA A 29 -12.98 -5.56 8.97
CA ALA A 29 -12.33 -6.85 8.84
C ALA A 29 -12.22 -7.27 7.37
N LEU A 30 -13.29 -7.13 6.57
CA LEU A 30 -13.28 -7.45 5.15
C LEU A 30 -12.33 -6.55 4.36
N GLY A 31 -12.32 -5.24 4.64
CA GLY A 31 -11.40 -4.30 4.01
C GLY A 31 -9.94 -4.63 4.31
N LEU A 32 -9.61 -4.88 5.58
CA LEU A 32 -8.26 -5.29 6.00
C LEU A 32 -7.84 -6.65 5.42
N ALA A 33 -8.75 -7.62 5.36
CA ALA A 33 -8.46 -8.92 4.75
C ALA A 33 -8.19 -8.80 3.25
N ALA A 34 -8.96 -7.97 2.55
CA ALA A 34 -8.76 -7.68 1.13
C ALA A 34 -7.42 -6.96 0.90
N ALA A 35 -7.13 -5.92 1.69
CA ALA A 35 -5.86 -5.20 1.64
C ALA A 35 -4.69 -6.15 1.92
N GLY A 36 -4.78 -7.01 2.94
CA GLY A 36 -3.74 -7.98 3.26
C GLY A 36 -3.50 -8.98 2.13
N GLY A 37 -4.57 -9.49 1.51
CA GLY A 37 -4.45 -10.35 0.32
C GLY A 37 -3.77 -9.65 -0.86
N LEU A 38 -4.08 -8.37 -1.08
CA LEU A 38 -3.45 -7.57 -2.13
C LEU A 38 -1.98 -7.25 -1.82
N HIS A 39 -1.59 -7.07 -0.55
CA HIS A 39 -0.18 -6.96 -0.16
C HIS A 39 0.58 -8.27 -0.40
N VAL A 40 -0.04 -9.44 -0.20
CA VAL A 40 0.58 -10.72 -0.61
C VAL A 40 0.80 -10.79 -2.12
N ALA A 41 -0.20 -10.37 -2.92
CA ALA A 41 -0.04 -10.30 -4.37
C ALA A 41 1.09 -9.34 -4.77
N ALA A 42 1.15 -8.16 -4.16
CA ALA A 42 2.23 -7.20 -4.38
C ALA A 42 3.61 -7.78 -3.99
N ALA A 43 3.70 -8.57 -2.91
CA ALA A 43 4.94 -9.24 -2.54
C ALA A 43 5.43 -10.23 -3.62
N VAL A 44 4.51 -10.94 -4.29
CA VAL A 44 4.84 -11.84 -5.41
C VAL A 44 5.37 -11.05 -6.61
N ASP A 45 4.73 -9.92 -6.94
CA ASP A 45 5.18 -9.05 -8.03
C ASP A 45 6.55 -8.41 -7.75
N HIS A 46 6.94 -8.33 -6.48
CA HIS A 46 8.19 -7.72 -6.01
C HIS A 46 9.30 -8.74 -5.69
N LEU A 47 9.13 -10.03 -6.01
CA LEU A 47 10.16 -11.05 -5.77
C LEU A 47 11.51 -10.71 -6.42
N GLU A 48 11.49 -10.06 -7.58
CA GLU A 48 12.69 -9.62 -8.30
C GLU A 48 13.28 -8.30 -7.77
N SER A 49 12.52 -7.54 -6.98
CA SER A 49 12.91 -6.22 -6.46
C SER A 49 13.66 -6.27 -5.12
N GLY A 50 13.88 -7.47 -4.57
CA GLY A 50 14.71 -7.69 -3.37
C GLY A 50 13.92 -8.04 -2.10
N GLU A 51 14.63 -8.67 -1.17
CA GLU A 51 14.05 -9.28 0.05
C GLU A 51 13.36 -8.26 0.97
N LEU A 52 13.82 -6.99 0.97
CA LEU A 52 13.24 -5.94 1.81
C LEU A 52 11.82 -5.56 1.39
N ALA A 53 11.58 -5.39 0.08
CA ALA A 53 10.25 -5.07 -0.44
C ALA A 53 9.27 -6.21 -0.15
N VAL A 54 9.67 -7.45 -0.47
CA VAL A 54 8.89 -8.66 -0.18
C VAL A 54 8.59 -8.76 1.32
N GLY A 55 9.61 -8.60 2.18
CA GLY A 55 9.45 -8.66 3.64
C GLY A 55 8.49 -7.60 4.17
N PHE A 56 8.57 -6.36 3.68
CA PHE A 56 7.67 -5.28 4.05
C PHE A 56 6.21 -5.59 3.67
N PHE A 57 5.97 -6.04 2.43
CA PHE A 57 4.62 -6.40 1.97
C PHE A 57 4.04 -7.57 2.77
N LEU A 58 4.83 -8.63 3.02
CA LEU A 58 4.37 -9.79 3.79
C LEU A 58 4.11 -9.45 5.27
N LEU A 59 4.95 -8.62 5.89
CA LEU A 59 4.73 -8.15 7.25
C LEU A 59 3.45 -7.31 7.36
N THR A 60 3.23 -6.43 6.38
CA THR A 60 2.01 -5.61 6.28
C THR A 60 0.78 -6.50 6.11
N ALA A 61 0.84 -7.46 5.19
CA ALA A 61 -0.22 -8.44 4.98
C ALA A 61 -0.55 -9.22 6.26
N LEU A 62 0.47 -9.71 6.97
CA LEU A 62 0.28 -10.44 8.23
C LEU A 62 -0.40 -9.56 9.29
N ALA A 63 0.03 -8.31 9.44
CA ALA A 63 -0.58 -7.37 10.38
C ALA A 63 -2.05 -7.11 10.04
N GLN A 64 -2.37 -6.90 8.75
CA GLN A 64 -3.74 -6.64 8.29
C GLN A 64 -4.65 -7.85 8.44
N VAL A 65 -4.18 -9.05 8.08
CA VAL A 65 -4.94 -10.30 8.27
C VAL A 65 -5.15 -10.59 9.75
N GLY A 66 -4.14 -10.37 10.59
CA GLY A 66 -4.25 -10.52 12.04
C GLY A 66 -5.29 -9.56 12.65
N LEU A 67 -5.27 -8.28 12.25
CA LEU A 67 -6.27 -7.30 12.66
C LEU A 67 -7.68 -7.65 12.14
N ALA A 68 -7.79 -8.11 10.89
CA ALA A 68 -9.05 -8.55 10.30
C ALA A 68 -9.66 -9.71 11.08
N ALA A 69 -8.86 -10.74 11.39
CA ALA A 69 -9.28 -11.88 12.20
C ALA A 69 -9.72 -11.45 13.60
N TRP A 70 -8.95 -10.57 14.25
CA TRP A 70 -9.30 -10.01 15.55
C TRP A 70 -10.63 -9.24 15.55
N LEU A 71 -10.87 -8.39 14.53
CA LEU A 71 -12.12 -7.65 14.39
C LEU A 71 -13.31 -8.55 14.10
N ALA A 72 -13.13 -9.55 13.22
CA ALA A 72 -14.17 -10.54 12.93
C ALA A 72 -14.55 -11.35 14.18
N LEU A 73 -13.56 -11.86 14.92
CA LEU A 73 -13.79 -12.56 16.19
C LEU A 73 -14.46 -11.66 17.23
N SER A 74 -14.06 -10.40 17.32
CA SER A 74 -14.69 -9.43 18.22
C SER A 74 -16.16 -9.18 17.85
N ALA A 75 -16.47 -9.07 16.56
CA ALA A 75 -17.83 -8.91 16.07
C ALA A 75 -18.69 -10.15 16.38
N LEU A 76 -18.15 -11.35 16.18
CA LEU A 76 -18.83 -12.62 16.45
C LEU A 76 -19.06 -12.86 17.95
N THR A 77 -18.11 -12.43 18.80
CA THR A 77 -18.21 -12.56 20.27
C THR A 77 -18.93 -11.39 20.95
N GLY A 78 -19.39 -10.40 20.18
CA GLY A 78 -20.03 -9.19 20.70
C GLY A 78 -19.09 -8.28 21.52
N ARG A 79 -17.78 -8.46 21.40
CA ARG A 79 -16.77 -7.64 22.08
C ARG A 79 -16.56 -6.34 21.32
N ARG A 80 -16.45 -5.24 22.07
CA ARG A 80 -16.06 -3.95 21.50
C ARG A 80 -14.56 -3.95 21.23
N PRO A 81 -14.11 -3.39 20.09
CA PRO A 81 -12.70 -3.26 19.82
C PRO A 81 -12.11 -2.21 20.76
N SER A 82 -10.85 -2.37 21.19
CA SER A 82 -10.20 -1.35 22.00
C SER A 82 -9.99 -0.08 21.17
N PRO A 83 -10.28 1.10 21.74
CA PRO A 83 -10.14 2.36 21.01
C PRO A 83 -8.68 2.66 20.66
N GLU A 84 -7.73 2.23 21.50
CA GLU A 84 -6.30 2.41 21.27
C GLU A 84 -5.81 1.60 20.07
N LEU A 85 -6.16 0.30 19.99
CA LEU A 85 -5.80 -0.52 18.84
C LEU A 85 -6.50 -0.03 17.57
N THR A 86 -7.76 0.38 17.67
CA THR A 86 -8.50 0.94 16.53
C THR A 86 -7.82 2.22 16.01
N ALA A 87 -7.41 3.12 16.90
CA ALA A 87 -6.69 4.34 16.53
C ALA A 87 -5.30 4.03 15.96
N LEU A 88 -4.58 3.06 16.53
CA LEU A 88 -3.31 2.60 16.00
C LEU A 88 -3.47 2.01 14.59
N SER A 89 -4.52 1.23 14.35
CA SER A 89 -4.85 0.70 13.01
C SER A 89 -5.17 1.82 12.02
N VAL A 90 -5.93 2.84 12.42
CA VAL A 90 -6.18 4.04 11.59
C VAL A 90 -4.87 4.72 11.23
N LEU A 91 -3.98 4.97 12.20
CA LEU A 91 -2.68 5.59 11.96
C LEU A 91 -1.80 4.74 11.05
N GLY A 92 -1.78 3.41 11.26
CA GLY A 92 -1.06 2.47 10.42
C GLY A 92 -1.52 2.52 8.97
N THR A 93 -2.83 2.42 8.71
CA THR A 93 -3.40 2.51 7.36
C THR A 93 -3.12 3.86 6.70
N VAL A 94 -3.24 4.97 7.44
CA VAL A 94 -2.87 6.30 6.91
C VAL A 94 -1.39 6.37 6.58
N GLY A 95 -0.53 5.79 7.41
CA GLY A 95 0.91 5.70 7.18
C GLY A 95 1.24 4.91 5.91
N LEU A 96 0.56 3.78 5.66
CA LEU A 96 0.72 2.99 4.44
C LEU A 96 0.29 3.78 3.20
N LEU A 97 -0.85 4.48 3.26
CA LEU A 97 -1.30 5.34 2.15
C LEU A 97 -0.34 6.50 1.89
N ALA A 98 0.18 7.14 2.93
CA ALA A 98 1.17 8.19 2.80
C ALA A 98 2.48 7.65 2.20
N LEU A 99 2.93 6.48 2.65
CA LEU A 99 4.10 5.81 2.09
C LEU A 99 3.89 5.46 0.62
N TYR A 100 2.72 4.95 0.24
CA TYR A 100 2.35 4.69 -1.14
C TYR A 100 2.47 5.95 -2.00
N VAL A 101 1.89 7.08 -1.55
CA VAL A 101 1.97 8.36 -2.27
C VAL A 101 3.42 8.80 -2.41
N VAL A 102 4.20 8.81 -1.32
CA VAL A 102 5.61 9.22 -1.36
C VAL A 102 6.40 8.33 -2.33
N ALA A 103 6.27 7.01 -2.20
CA ALA A 103 6.95 6.05 -3.06
C ALA A 103 6.67 6.30 -4.55
N HIS A 104 5.42 6.59 -4.92
CA HIS A 104 5.02 6.81 -6.31
C HIS A 104 5.31 8.23 -6.82
N THR A 105 5.59 9.18 -5.95
CA THR A 105 5.78 10.60 -6.33
C THR A 105 7.23 11.07 -6.23
N THR A 106 8.12 10.33 -5.55
CA THR A 106 9.46 10.84 -5.21
C THR A 106 10.65 9.97 -5.65
N ALA A 107 10.47 8.98 -6.54
CA ALA A 107 11.54 8.04 -6.93
C ALA A 107 12.29 7.42 -5.72
N LEU A 108 11.69 7.48 -4.52
CA LEU A 108 12.36 7.19 -3.26
C LEU A 108 12.70 5.70 -3.16
N LEU A 109 11.92 4.86 -3.84
CA LEU A 109 12.18 3.43 -3.96
C LEU A 109 13.36 3.12 -4.91
N ASP A 110 13.67 3.99 -5.88
CA ASP A 110 14.83 3.79 -6.76
C ASP A 110 16.14 3.86 -5.96
N ALA A 111 16.18 4.65 -4.89
CA ALA A 111 17.33 4.72 -3.98
C ALA A 111 17.50 3.47 -3.11
N PHE A 112 16.46 2.64 -2.97
CA PHE A 112 16.48 1.38 -2.21
C PHE A 112 16.47 0.13 -3.08
N ALA A 113 16.27 0.28 -4.39
CA ALA A 113 16.56 -0.74 -5.40
C ALA A 113 18.08 -0.92 -5.47
N VAL A 114 18.64 -1.59 -4.45
CA VAL A 114 20.02 -2.09 -4.50
C VAL A 114 20.07 -3.05 -5.69
N THR A 115 20.71 -2.62 -6.77
CA THR A 115 21.08 -3.53 -7.85
C THR A 115 22.01 -4.55 -7.22
N ASP A 116 21.53 -5.79 -7.07
CA ASP A 116 22.33 -6.88 -6.52
C ASP A 116 23.64 -6.97 -7.32
N PRO A 117 24.83 -6.69 -6.74
CA PRO A 117 26.09 -6.89 -7.44
C PRO A 117 26.40 -8.39 -7.61
N GLY A 118 25.55 -9.28 -7.08
CA GLY A 118 25.87 -10.69 -6.82
C GLY A 118 25.39 -11.73 -7.83
N THR A 119 24.60 -11.39 -8.85
CA THR A 119 24.04 -12.40 -9.78
C THR A 119 24.46 -12.22 -11.25
N GLY A 120 25.46 -11.36 -11.49
CA GLY A 120 26.11 -11.19 -12.79
C GLY A 120 27.08 -12.33 -13.13
N GLY A 121 26.54 -13.41 -13.69
CA GLY A 121 27.27 -14.30 -14.60
C GLY A 121 28.12 -15.38 -13.94
N HIS A 122 27.60 -16.61 -13.92
CA HIS A 122 28.47 -17.77 -14.08
C HIS A 122 29.23 -17.60 -15.39
N ALA A 123 30.49 -17.19 -15.30
CA ALA A 123 31.45 -17.31 -16.37
C ALA A 123 31.51 -18.80 -16.73
N HIS A 124 30.83 -19.18 -17.80
CA HIS A 124 31.24 -20.35 -18.56
C HIS A 124 32.62 -20.01 -19.11
N ASP A 125 33.64 -20.43 -18.36
CA ASP A 125 35.00 -20.50 -18.82
C ASP A 125 35.02 -21.51 -19.99
N VAL A 126 34.74 -21.00 -21.19
CA VAL A 126 34.92 -21.71 -22.45
C VAL A 126 36.35 -21.38 -22.88
N PRO A 127 37.31 -22.30 -22.73
CA PRO A 127 38.67 -22.05 -23.14
C PRO A 127 38.69 -21.85 -24.66
N GLY A 128 39.12 -20.68 -25.11
CA GLY A 128 39.39 -20.41 -26.53
C GLY A 128 38.52 -19.38 -27.23
N ARG A 129 37.66 -18.62 -26.53
CA ARG A 129 37.06 -17.41 -27.09
C ARG A 129 37.87 -16.20 -26.62
N GLU A 130 38.88 -15.82 -27.39
CA GLU A 130 39.40 -14.45 -27.35
C GLU A 130 38.24 -13.53 -27.76
N MET A 131 37.45 -13.06 -26.79
CA MET A 131 36.61 -11.89 -27.01
C MET A 131 37.59 -10.74 -27.21
N LEU A 132 37.75 -10.34 -28.47
CA LEU A 132 38.49 -9.14 -28.80
C LEU A 132 37.87 -7.98 -28.02
N THR A 133 38.59 -7.55 -26.99
CA THR A 133 38.24 -6.42 -26.11
C THR A 133 37.99 -5.15 -26.92
N VAL A 134 38.64 -5.08 -28.08
CA VAL A 134 38.54 -3.99 -29.05
C VAL A 134 37.99 -4.55 -30.36
N ASP A 135 36.90 -3.99 -30.87
CA ASP A 135 36.40 -4.32 -32.21
C ASP A 135 37.50 -4.03 -33.25
N PRO A 136 37.99 -5.04 -34.00
CA PRO A 136 39.07 -4.83 -34.96
C PRO A 136 38.68 -3.97 -36.16
N VAL A 137 37.38 -3.76 -36.41
CA VAL A 137 36.88 -2.94 -37.52
C VAL A 137 36.71 -1.48 -37.09
N THR A 138 36.25 -1.23 -35.87
CA THR A 138 35.90 0.12 -35.39
C THR A 138 36.88 0.68 -34.35
N GLY A 139 37.74 -0.16 -33.75
CA GLY A 139 38.70 0.23 -32.72
C GLY A 139 38.07 0.52 -31.35
N VAL A 140 36.79 0.19 -31.15
CA VAL A 140 36.05 0.47 -29.92
C VAL A 140 36.36 -0.56 -28.85
N ASP A 141 36.82 -0.09 -27.69
CA ASP A 141 37.04 -0.92 -26.50
C ASP A 141 35.72 -1.13 -25.74
N PHE A 142 35.20 -2.35 -25.75
CA PHE A 142 33.93 -2.69 -25.11
C PHE A 142 33.99 -2.72 -23.58
N THR A 143 35.18 -2.66 -22.98
CA THR A 143 35.32 -2.58 -21.51
C THR A 143 35.06 -1.18 -20.96
N GLN A 144 35.05 -0.15 -21.81
CA GLN A 144 34.79 1.23 -21.40
C GLN A 144 33.30 1.60 -21.36
N GLY A 145 32.40 0.69 -21.79
CA GLY A 145 30.98 0.95 -21.94
C GLY A 145 30.67 1.81 -23.17
N MET A 146 29.55 1.54 -23.84
CA MET A 146 29.10 2.35 -24.99
C MET A 146 28.59 3.71 -24.50
N PRO A 147 29.17 4.84 -24.92
CA PRO A 147 28.57 6.14 -24.66
C PRO A 147 27.26 6.22 -25.44
N VAL A 148 26.15 6.47 -24.73
CA VAL A 148 24.88 6.83 -25.37
C VAL A 148 25.08 8.23 -25.93
N ALA A 149 25.42 8.32 -27.22
CA ALA A 149 25.66 9.59 -27.89
C ALA A 149 24.33 10.36 -27.98
N VAL A 150 24.23 11.44 -27.20
CA VAL A 150 23.07 12.34 -27.15
C VAL A 150 23.12 13.41 -28.24
N ASP A 151 24.23 13.51 -28.97
CA ASP A 151 24.45 14.54 -30.00
C ASP A 151 24.51 13.89 -31.39
N GLY A 152 23.34 13.76 -32.01
CA GLY A 152 23.18 13.43 -33.41
C GLY A 152 21.96 14.15 -33.98
N PRO A 153 21.88 14.37 -35.30
CA PRO A 153 20.77 15.07 -35.96
C PRO A 153 19.41 14.34 -35.85
N VAL A 154 19.35 13.23 -35.11
CA VAL A 154 18.15 12.44 -34.77
C VAL A 154 18.07 12.20 -33.25
N ALA A 155 18.69 13.05 -32.41
CA ALA A 155 18.46 13.05 -30.97
C ALA A 155 17.25 13.95 -30.67
N MET A 156 16.05 13.38 -30.81
CA MET A 156 14.79 14.03 -30.41
C MET A 156 14.55 13.74 -28.92
N ASP A 157 14.73 14.79 -28.12
CA ASP A 157 13.98 15.22 -26.94
C ASP A 157 13.44 14.16 -25.97
N GLY A 158 14.10 14.04 -24.81
CA GLY A 158 13.42 13.82 -23.54
C GLY A 158 12.50 12.59 -23.45
N GLU A 159 12.91 11.47 -24.03
CA GLU A 159 12.24 10.21 -23.71
C GLU A 159 12.36 9.97 -22.19
N PRO A 160 11.23 9.79 -21.50
CA PRO A 160 11.24 9.61 -20.06
C PRO A 160 12.16 8.42 -19.76
N VAL A 161 12.94 8.53 -18.69
CA VAL A 161 13.56 7.36 -18.05
C VAL A 161 12.48 6.29 -18.09
N ALA A 162 12.75 5.18 -18.78
CA ALA A 162 11.83 4.07 -18.81
C ALA A 162 11.61 3.69 -17.35
N ALA A 163 10.54 4.24 -16.77
CA ALA A 163 10.03 3.81 -15.49
C ALA A 163 9.71 2.36 -15.80
N ALA A 164 10.59 1.46 -15.34
CA ALA A 164 10.41 0.03 -15.48
C ALA A 164 8.97 -0.21 -15.09
N GLY A 165 8.13 -0.55 -16.08
CA GLY A 165 6.69 -0.43 -15.96
C GLY A 165 6.29 -1.13 -14.69
N HIS A 166 5.89 -0.35 -13.68
CA HIS A 166 5.54 -0.92 -12.39
C HIS A 166 4.44 -1.94 -12.70
N GLY A 167 4.51 -3.12 -12.08
CA GLY A 167 3.57 -4.21 -12.32
C GLY A 167 2.10 -3.73 -12.36
N PRO A 168 1.18 -4.53 -12.93
CA PRO A 168 -0.13 -4.06 -13.37
C PRO A 168 -0.76 -3.04 -12.41
N GLU A 169 -0.86 -1.78 -12.84
CA GLU A 169 -1.34 -0.63 -12.03
C GLU A 169 -2.68 -0.89 -11.32
N SER A 170 -3.42 -1.89 -11.80
CA SER A 170 -4.65 -2.40 -11.21
C SER A 170 -4.47 -2.96 -9.79
N VAL A 171 -3.36 -3.63 -9.47
CA VAL A 171 -3.10 -4.17 -8.11
C VAL A 171 -2.85 -3.03 -7.13
N GLY A 172 -2.03 -2.04 -7.52
CA GLY A 172 -1.80 -0.84 -6.72
C GLY A 172 -3.10 -0.08 -6.45
N THR A 173 -3.87 0.19 -7.51
CA THR A 173 -5.16 0.87 -7.41
C THR A 173 -6.17 0.10 -6.56
N ALA A 174 -6.25 -1.22 -6.72
CA ALA A 174 -7.12 -2.08 -5.90
C ALA A 174 -6.70 -2.06 -4.43
N THR A 175 -5.39 -2.07 -4.16
CA THR A 175 -4.84 -1.99 -2.79
C THR A 175 -5.27 -0.69 -2.13
N VAL A 176 -5.07 0.44 -2.81
CA VAL A 176 -5.50 1.76 -2.32
C VAL A 176 -7.01 1.78 -2.06
N GLY A 177 -7.83 1.22 -2.95
CA GLY A 177 -9.27 1.12 -2.76
C GLY A 177 -9.65 0.30 -1.51
N ALA A 178 -9.00 -0.84 -1.29
CA ALA A 178 -9.21 -1.68 -0.11
C ALA A 178 -8.78 -0.97 1.19
N GLU A 179 -7.65 -0.25 1.16
CA GLU A 179 -7.15 0.54 2.29
C GLU A 179 -8.10 1.68 2.65
N LEU A 180 -8.64 2.40 1.66
CA LEU A 180 -9.61 3.48 1.90
C LEU A 180 -10.93 2.93 2.49
N LEU A 181 -11.37 1.75 2.05
CA LEU A 181 -12.52 1.06 2.65
C LEU A 181 -12.25 0.70 4.11
N ALA A 182 -11.09 0.09 4.38
CA ALA A 182 -10.66 -0.27 5.73
C ALA A 182 -10.56 0.96 6.63
N LEU A 183 -9.91 2.02 6.17
CA LEU A 183 -9.73 3.28 6.88
C LEU A 183 -11.07 3.93 7.24
N THR A 184 -12.01 3.95 6.30
CA THR A 184 -13.36 4.49 6.51
C THR A 184 -14.09 3.72 7.60
N ALA A 185 -14.06 2.38 7.52
CA ALA A 185 -14.73 1.53 8.49
C ALA A 185 -14.07 1.59 9.88
N LEU A 186 -12.73 1.61 9.96
CA LEU A 186 -11.98 1.78 11.21
C LEU A 186 -12.26 3.14 11.85
N THR A 187 -12.31 4.21 11.07
CA THR A 187 -12.66 5.55 11.56
C THR A 187 -14.08 5.57 12.13
N ALA A 188 -15.03 4.85 11.53
CA ALA A 188 -16.38 4.71 12.06
C ALA A 188 -16.45 3.97 13.42
N LEU A 189 -15.47 3.11 13.71
CA LEU A 189 -15.35 2.39 14.99
C LEU A 189 -14.76 3.24 16.12
N LEU A 190 -14.16 4.39 15.82
CA LEU A 190 -13.60 5.26 16.86
C LEU A 190 -14.68 5.86 17.79
N PRO A 191 -14.33 6.09 19.07
CA PRO A 191 -15.16 6.87 19.98
C PRO A 191 -15.56 8.21 19.37
N ALA A 192 -16.75 8.71 19.67
CA ALA A 192 -17.27 9.94 19.06
C ALA A 192 -16.33 11.15 19.24
N THR A 193 -15.65 11.24 20.39
CA THR A 193 -14.67 12.30 20.69
C THR A 193 -13.43 12.25 19.80
N TRP A 194 -13.02 11.05 19.36
CA TRP A 194 -11.83 10.85 18.53
C TRP A 194 -12.16 10.86 17.05
N ARG A 195 -13.34 10.35 16.69
CA ARG A 195 -13.81 10.29 15.30
C ARG A 195 -13.81 11.65 14.62
N GLY A 196 -14.31 12.69 15.30
CA GLY A 196 -14.30 14.05 14.73
C GLY A 196 -12.87 14.55 14.44
N ARG A 197 -11.93 14.29 15.35
CA ARG A 197 -10.51 14.65 15.16
C ARG A 197 -9.88 13.85 14.01
N ALA A 198 -10.13 12.55 13.97
CA ALA A 198 -9.62 11.67 12.91
C ALA A 198 -10.16 12.10 11.54
N THR A 199 -11.48 12.31 11.40
CA THR A 199 -12.09 12.77 10.15
C THR A 199 -11.54 14.13 9.72
N ASN A 200 -11.41 15.10 10.65
CA ASN A 200 -10.81 16.40 10.32
C ASN A 200 -9.35 16.27 9.87
N GLY A 201 -8.57 15.41 10.54
CA GLY A 201 -7.20 15.12 10.16
C GLY A 201 -7.11 14.48 8.77
N LEU A 202 -7.95 13.49 8.47
CA LEU A 202 -8.03 12.85 7.15
C LEU A 202 -8.42 13.83 6.05
N LEU A 203 -9.37 14.74 6.33
CA LEU A 203 -9.75 15.80 5.39
C LEU A 203 -8.61 16.78 5.15
N ALA A 204 -7.90 17.19 6.21
CA ALA A 204 -6.74 18.07 6.09
C ALA A 204 -5.61 17.40 5.29
N LEU A 205 -5.34 16.12 5.55
CA LEU A 205 -4.34 15.33 4.80
C LEU A 205 -4.73 15.17 3.33
N GLY A 206 -5.99 14.82 3.04
CA GLY A 206 -6.49 14.71 1.68
C GLY A 206 -6.47 16.05 0.94
N GLY A 207 -6.86 17.13 1.61
CA GLY A 207 -6.78 18.50 1.06
C GLY A 207 -5.34 18.93 0.80
N LEU A 208 -4.41 18.62 1.72
CA LEU A 208 -2.99 18.90 1.53
C LEU A 208 -2.42 18.10 0.36
N ALA A 209 -2.68 16.80 0.29
CA ALA A 209 -2.26 15.96 -0.83
C ALA A 209 -2.79 16.49 -2.16
N TRP A 210 -4.06 16.93 -2.20
CA TRP A 210 -4.65 17.55 -3.37
C TRP A 210 -3.97 18.86 -3.75
N VAL A 211 -3.66 19.75 -2.80
CA VAL A 211 -2.94 21.01 -3.07
C VAL A 211 -1.52 20.74 -3.58
N LEU A 212 -0.80 19.80 -2.96
CA LEU A 212 0.55 19.44 -3.37
C LEU A 212 0.57 18.83 -4.78
N TRP A 213 -0.42 17.99 -5.11
CA TRP A 213 -0.60 17.49 -6.47
C TRP A 213 -0.94 18.64 -7.45
N PHE A 214 -1.90 19.50 -7.10
CA PHE A 214 -2.32 20.62 -7.95
C PHE A 214 -1.19 21.62 -8.23
N THR A 215 -0.24 21.76 -7.30
CA THR A 215 0.92 22.65 -7.43
C THR A 215 2.13 21.99 -8.09
N GLY A 216 2.02 20.71 -8.51
CA GLY A 216 3.11 19.96 -9.16
C GLY A 216 4.20 19.47 -8.21
N VAL A 217 3.95 19.45 -6.90
CA VAL A 217 4.92 18.93 -5.91
C VAL A 217 4.87 17.40 -5.86
N LEU A 218 3.69 16.81 -6.05
CA LEU A 218 3.46 15.35 -6.06
C LEU A 218 3.27 14.80 -7.49
N GLY A 219 3.61 15.56 -8.54
CA GLY A 219 3.40 15.15 -9.93
C GLY A 219 4.09 16.07 -10.92
#